data_AF-A0A2V6FIW1-F1
#
_entry.id   AF-A0A2V6FIW1-F1
#
_cell.length_a   1.000
_cell.length_b   1.000
_cell.length_c   1.000
_cell.angle_alpha   90.00
_cell.angle_beta   90.00
_cell.angle_gamma   90.00
#
_symmetry.space_group_name_H-M   'P 1'
#
loop_
_entity.id
_entity.type
_entity.pdbx_description
1 polymer ?
#
loop_
_entity_poly.entity_id
_entity_poly.type
_entity_poly.pdbx_seq_one_letter_code
_entity_poly.pdbx_strand_id
1 'polypeptide(L)'
;MNTHHLELFYYVARHGGISEAVAGIEVDSLDLIETYVSNGFGIGLSVAVPKAKTSSHIRVLKLDDFAPVVVGVLWRGRLTALTEAFLGEFRKRAQQLLT
;
A
#
# COMPACT_ATOMS: atom_id res chain seq x y z
N MET A 1 2.47 -19.98 -10.44
CA MET A 1 1.08 -19.58 -10.17
C MET A 1 0.34 -19.44 -11.48
N ASN A 2 -0.85 -20.04 -11.63
CA ASN A 2 -1.69 -19.89 -12.82
C ASN A 2 -2.50 -18.58 -12.73
N THR A 3 -2.76 -17.91 -13.85
CA THR A 3 -3.51 -16.64 -13.94
C THR A 3 -4.90 -16.75 -13.30
N HIS A 4 -5.54 -17.92 -13.36
CA HIS A 4 -6.85 -18.17 -12.76
C HIS A 4 -6.90 -17.97 -11.24
N HIS A 5 -5.83 -18.33 -10.51
CA HIS A 5 -5.79 -18.13 -9.06
C HIS A 5 -5.71 -16.63 -8.69
N LEU A 6 -5.11 -15.82 -9.57
CA LEU A 6 -4.98 -14.39 -9.37
C LEU A 6 -6.32 -13.66 -9.62
N GLU A 7 -7.07 -14.11 -10.62
CA GLU A 7 -8.42 -13.61 -10.90
C GLU A 7 -9.40 -13.96 -9.77
N LEU A 8 -9.35 -15.19 -9.25
CA LEU A 8 -10.17 -15.60 -8.12
C LEU A 8 -9.82 -14.81 -6.85
N PHE A 9 -8.52 -14.64 -6.57
CA PHE A 9 -8.06 -13.80 -5.46
C PHE A 9 -8.58 -12.37 -5.59
N TYR A 10 -8.47 -11.77 -6.79
CA TYR A 10 -8.97 -10.43 -7.05
C TYR A 10 -10.48 -10.32 -6.81
N TYR A 11 -11.25 -11.29 -7.32
CA TYR A 11 -12.70 -11.32 -7.13
C TYR A 11 -13.10 -11.40 -5.65
N VAL A 12 -12.47 -12.30 -4.88
CA VAL A 12 -12.75 -12.44 -3.44
C VAL A 12 -12.31 -11.18 -2.69
N ALA A 13 -11.14 -10.62 -2.97
CA ALA A 13 -10.69 -9.38 -2.34
C ALA A 13 -11.64 -8.20 -2.62
N ARG A 14 -12.22 -8.14 -3.83
CA ARG A 14 -13.18 -7.11 -4.25
C ARG A 14 -14.55 -7.25 -3.60
N HIS A 15 -15.05 -8.49 -3.44
CA HIS A 15 -16.44 -8.72 -3.04
C HIS A 15 -16.63 -9.31 -1.63
N GLY A 16 -15.69 -10.13 -1.16
CA GLY A 16 -15.66 -10.71 0.19
C GLY A 16 -14.72 -9.98 1.17
N GLY A 17 -13.91 -9.05 0.65
CA GLY A 17 -12.90 -8.32 1.42
C GLY A 17 -11.58 -9.08 1.55
N ILE A 18 -10.53 -8.37 1.98
CA ILE A 18 -9.15 -8.89 2.01
C ILE A 18 -9.03 -10.08 2.97
N SER A 19 -9.73 -10.05 4.11
CA SER A 19 -9.68 -11.12 5.11
C SER A 19 -10.26 -12.45 4.61
N GLU A 20 -11.27 -12.44 3.75
CA GLU A 20 -11.81 -13.66 3.12
C GLU A 20 -10.91 -14.16 1.98
N ALA A 21 -10.13 -13.27 1.36
CA ALA A 21 -9.23 -13.61 0.25
C ALA A 21 -7.91 -14.25 0.72
N VAL A 22 -7.59 -14.20 2.01
CA VAL A 22 -6.28 -14.58 2.54
C VAL A 22 -6.39 -15.82 3.45
N ALA A 23 -5.75 -16.91 3.02
CA ALA A 23 -5.21 -17.92 3.94
C ALA A 23 -3.70 -17.68 4.01
N GLY A 24 -3.20 -17.04 5.08
CA GLY A 24 -1.82 -16.58 5.05
C GLY A 24 -1.26 -15.92 6.31
N ILE A 25 -0.05 -15.39 6.16
CA ILE A 25 0.75 -14.72 7.18
C ILE A 25 0.38 -13.23 7.19
N GLU A 26 0.05 -12.69 8.35
CA GLU A 26 -0.05 -11.25 8.57
C GLU A 26 1.30 -10.71 9.04
N VAL A 27 1.77 -9.64 8.41
CA VAL A 27 3.02 -8.94 8.77
C VAL A 27 2.73 -7.46 8.98
N ASP A 28 3.46 -6.85 9.90
CA ASP A 28 3.28 -5.44 10.32
C ASP A 28 4.04 -4.43 9.45
N SER A 29 4.78 -4.91 8.44
CA SER A 29 5.63 -4.10 7.57
C SER A 29 5.45 -4.47 6.10
N LEU A 30 5.34 -3.43 5.25
CA LEU A 30 5.26 -3.59 3.79
C LEU A 30 6.55 -4.19 3.20
N ASP A 31 7.71 -3.89 3.80
CA ASP A 31 9.01 -4.40 3.31
C ASP A 31 9.17 -5.91 3.58
N LEU A 32 8.53 -6.41 4.66
CA LEU A 32 8.51 -7.84 4.94
C LEU A 32 7.70 -8.60 3.89
N ILE A 33 6.59 -8.03 3.41
CA ILE A 33 5.78 -8.64 2.35
C ILE A 33 6.64 -8.95 1.12
N GLU A 34 7.42 -7.97 0.66
CA GLU A 34 8.32 -8.15 -0.48
C GLU A 34 9.37 -9.23 -0.23
N THR A 35 9.89 -9.32 1.01
CA THR A 35 10.83 -10.37 1.40
C THR A 35 10.20 -11.76 1.29
N TYR A 36 8.98 -11.95 1.82
CA TYR A 36 8.27 -13.23 1.73
C TYR A 36 7.95 -13.61 0.28
N VAL A 37 7.48 -12.65 -0.52
CA VAL A 37 7.18 -12.90 -1.94
C VAL A 37 8.44 -13.23 -2.74
N SER A 38 9.54 -12.50 -2.52
CA SER A 38 10.81 -12.74 -3.21
C SER A 38 11.39 -14.12 -2.91
N ASN A 39 11.15 -14.66 -1.71
CA ASN A 39 11.59 -16.01 -1.31
C ASN A 39 10.60 -17.11 -1.72
N GLY A 40 9.51 -16.78 -2.43
CA GLY A 40 8.57 -17.76 -2.98
C GLY A 40 7.51 -18.26 -2.00
N PHE A 41 7.30 -17.58 -0.87
CA PHE A 41 6.30 -17.99 0.14
C PHE A 41 4.84 -17.73 -0.28
N GLY A 42 4.59 -17.01 -1.39
CA GLY A 42 3.25 -16.80 -1.91
C GLY A 42 3.06 -15.47 -2.65
N ILE A 43 1.85 -14.94 -2.59
CA ILE A 43 1.49 -13.60 -3.08
C ILE A 43 1.38 -12.67 -1.88
N GLY A 44 1.89 -11.45 -2.04
CA GLY A 44 1.75 -10.37 -1.07
C GLY A 44 0.73 -9.35 -1.56
N LEU A 45 -0.04 -8.79 -0.64
CA LEU A 45 -0.91 -7.64 -0.89
C LEU A 45 -0.40 -6.45 -0.09
N SER A 46 -0.15 -5.33 -0.77
CA SER A 46 0.41 -4.13 -0.16
C SER A 46 -0.23 -2.88 -0.76
N VAL A 47 -0.15 -1.77 -0.04
CA VAL A 47 -0.53 -0.46 -0.56
C VAL A 47 0.57 0.05 -1.49
N ALA A 48 0.18 0.62 -2.63
CA ALA A 48 1.14 1.19 -3.56
C ALA A 48 1.72 2.49 -2.99
N VAL A 49 3.00 2.47 -2.59
CA VAL A 49 3.71 3.67 -2.13
C VAL A 49 4.29 4.42 -3.34
N PRO A 50 3.93 5.70 -3.55
CA PRO A 50 4.45 6.46 -4.68
C PRO A 50 5.98 6.52 -4.69
N LYS A 51 6.58 6.25 -5.85
CA LYS A 51 8.04 6.26 -6.08
C LYS A 51 8.85 5.25 -5.24
N ALA A 52 8.20 4.31 -4.54
CA ALA A 52 8.90 3.20 -3.92
C ALA A 52 9.51 2.31 -4.99
N LYS A 53 10.75 1.86 -4.74
CA LYS A 53 11.42 0.87 -5.58
C LYS A 53 10.93 -0.50 -5.16
N THR A 54 10.53 -1.32 -6.13
CA THR A 54 10.23 -2.74 -5.92
C THR A 54 11.38 -3.57 -6.48
N SER A 55 11.71 -4.68 -5.80
CA SER A 55 12.75 -5.62 -6.22
C SER A 55 12.45 -6.19 -7.60
N SER A 56 13.50 -6.40 -8.39
CA SER A 56 13.42 -7.10 -9.68
C SER A 56 13.05 -8.58 -9.55
N HIS A 57 13.06 -9.14 -8.34
CA HIS A 57 12.72 -10.54 -8.06
C HIS A 57 11.21 -10.77 -7.92
N ILE A 58 10.41 -9.70 -7.89
CA ILE A 58 8.95 -9.79 -7.76
C ILE A 58 8.25 -9.14 -8.94
N ARG A 59 7.01 -9.59 -9.21
CA ARG A 59 6.12 -8.94 -10.17
C ARG A 59 4.99 -8.27 -9.43
N VAL A 60 4.82 -6.97 -9.69
CA VAL A 60 3.73 -6.18 -9.12
C VAL A 60 2.55 -6.20 -10.07
N LEU A 61 1.38 -6.62 -9.56
CA LEU A 61 0.11 -6.40 -10.23
C LEU A 61 -0.61 -5.24 -9.52
N LYS A 62 -0.92 -4.18 -10.27
CA LYS A 62 -1.75 -3.09 -9.73
C LYS A 62 -3.20 -3.57 -9.63
N LEU A 63 -3.80 -3.32 -8.48
CA LEU A 63 -5.21 -3.56 -8.25
C LEU A 63 -5.92 -2.20 -8.25
N ASP A 64 -6.62 -1.90 -9.33
CA ASP A 64 -7.38 -0.67 -9.50
C ASP A 64 -8.78 -0.80 -8.84
N ASP A 65 -9.53 0.30 -8.80
CA ASP A 65 -10.86 0.45 -8.20
C ASP A 65 -10.93 0.37 -6.66
N PHE A 66 -9.80 0.38 -5.96
CA PHE A 66 -9.76 0.49 -4.50
C PHE A 66 -9.81 1.95 -4.05
N ALA A 67 -10.52 2.22 -2.94
CA ALA A 67 -10.52 3.54 -2.33
C ALA A 67 -9.08 3.93 -1.89
N PRO A 68 -8.65 5.18 -2.12
CA PRO A 68 -7.31 5.60 -1.76
C PRO A 68 -7.11 5.61 -0.25
N VAL A 69 -5.90 5.26 0.19
CA VAL A 69 -5.50 5.38 1.59
C VAL A 69 -5.36 6.85 1.95
N VAL A 70 -6.19 7.33 2.89
CA VAL A 70 -6.15 8.71 3.35
C VAL A 70 -5.07 8.86 4.41
N VAL A 71 -4.05 9.67 4.10
CA VAL A 71 -3.02 10.07 5.08
C VAL A 71 -3.42 11.39 5.72
N GLY A 72 -3.70 11.35 7.02
CA GLY A 72 -4.05 12.52 7.82
C GLY A 72 -2.87 13.04 8.66
N VAL A 73 -2.90 14.32 9.00
CA VAL A 73 -1.99 14.92 9.99
C VAL A 73 -2.80 15.34 11.20
N LEU A 74 -2.35 14.94 12.40
CA LEU A 74 -2.98 15.29 13.67
C LEU A 74 -2.03 16.12 14.51
N TRP A 75 -2.56 17.14 15.18
CA TRP A 75 -1.82 17.96 16.14
C TRP A 75 -2.71 18.29 17.34
N ARG A 76 -2.08 18.80 18.41
CA ARG A 76 -2.77 19.17 19.65
C ARG A 76 -2.83 20.69 19.78
N GLY A 77 -3.99 21.21 20.16
CA GLY A 77 -4.18 22.65 20.39
C GLY A 77 -4.25 23.47 19.10
N ARG A 78 -3.92 24.76 19.21
CA ARG A 78 -3.94 25.67 18.05
C ARG A 78 -2.69 25.47 17.19
N LEU A 79 -2.87 25.55 15.87
CA LEU A 79 -1.76 25.59 14.93
C LEU A 79 -0.90 26.82 15.22
N THR A 80 0.41 26.61 15.30
CA THR A 80 1.39 27.69 15.36
C THR A 80 1.84 28.02 13.94
N ALA A 81 2.38 29.23 13.72
CA ALA A 81 2.95 29.62 12.43
C ALA A 81 4.01 28.62 11.94
N LEU A 82 4.81 28.04 12.84
CA LEU A 82 5.78 27.01 12.50
C LEU A 82 5.11 25.71 12.02
N THR A 83 4.07 25.26 12.72
CA THR A 83 3.31 24.08 12.33
C THR A 83 2.62 24.28 10.98
N GLU A 84 2.06 25.46 10.73
CA GLU A 84 1.45 25.79 9.44
C GLU A 84 2.45 25.79 8.29
N ALA A 85 3.62 26.41 8.49
CA ALA A 85 4.70 26.39 7.51
C ALA A 85 5.15 24.95 7.20
N PHE A 86 5.31 24.12 8.24
CA PHE A 86 5.68 22.72 8.09
C PHE A 86 4.61 21.90 7.34
N LEU A 87 3.32 22.07 7.69
CA LEU A 87 2.21 21.44 6.97
C LEU A 87 2.15 21.87 5.50
N GLY A 88 2.47 23.13 5.22
CA GLY A 88 2.60 23.66 3.86
C GLY A 88 3.63 22.90 3.04
N GLU A 89 4.83 22.71 3.57
CA GLU A 89 5.89 21.94 2.90
C GLU A 89 5.54 20.45 2.77
N PHE A 90 4.91 19.85 3.77
CA PHE A 90 4.40 18.47 3.69
C PHE A 90 3.42 18.28 2.54
N ARG A 91 2.45 19.19 2.38
CA ARG A 91 1.48 19.14 1.29
C ARG A 91 2.14 19.28 -0.07
N LYS A 92 3.06 20.23 -0.22
CA LYS A 92 3.84 20.40 -1.47
C LYS A 92 4.59 19.12 -1.82
N ARG A 93 5.26 18.51 -0.84
CA ARG A 93 6.01 17.26 -1.07
C ARG A 93 5.10 16.09 -1.42
N ALA A 94 3.95 15.96 -0.76
CA ALA A 94 2.97 14.92 -1.08
C ALA A 94 2.46 15.04 -2.53
N GLN A 95 2.15 16.25 -3.00
CA GLN A 95 1.74 16.49 -4.40
C GLN A 95 2.84 16.11 -5.40
N GLN A 96 4.11 16.43 -5.09
CA GLN A 96 5.26 16.03 -5.90
C GLN A 96 5.47 14.52 -5.96
N LEU A 97 4.96 13.75 -5.01
CA LEU A 97 5.06 12.29 -5.03
C LEU A 97 3.94 11.65 -5.88
N LEU A 98 2.81 12.33 -6.05
CA LEU A 98 1.69 11.90 -6.88
C LEU A 98 1.90 12.20 -8.39
N THR A 99 2.85 13.09 -8.71
CA THR A 99 3.26 13.43 -10.09
C THR A 99 4.50 12.64 -10.50
#